data_AF-A0A2V6ALJ0-F1
#
_entry.id   AF-A0A2V6ALJ0-F1
#
_cell.length_a   1.000
_cell.length_b   1.000
_cell.length_c   1.000
_cell.angle_alpha   90.00
_cell.angle_beta   90.00
_cell.angle_gamma   90.00
#
_symmetry.space_group_name_H-M   'P 1'
#
loop_
_entity.id
_entity.type
_entity.pdbx_description
1 polymer ?
#
loop_
_entity_poly.entity_id
_entity_poly.type
_entity_poly.pdbx_seq_one_letter_code
_entity_poly.pdbx_strand_id
1 'polypeptide(L)'
;MKTKTSPTTNSMNRSPLRCGLFLIALLLACFGLSPAAQAVDPPPDGGYPNQNTAEGEDALFSLGIGFNNTAVGFQALFSNTNGNDNTAVGYGALYQNISGDFNTASGFQALYFNTTGKRNTAHGLNALYANTTGDNNTAIGQFALASNTTGKNNIGVGISAGSGFSTGSNNIDIGNAGADGDSKTIRIGDSHQTATFIAGISGVTVAGGVGVIIDSNGHLGTVNSSARFKDNIQPMDKASEVICALKPVTFRYKQEIDPDAIPQFGLVAEDVEKVNPDLVARDDHGKPFTVRYDAVNAMLLNEFLKEHKKVEAQQRTIGQLKSNAAKQEATISELKKDVQVLTAQIKEQAAQIQKVSAQMELDRFAPRTVANK
;
A
#
# COMPACT_ATOMS: atom_id res chain seq x y z
N MET A 1 -31.80 -83.21 -103.52
CA MET A 1 -30.76 -82.51 -104.31
C MET A 1 -30.93 -81.02 -104.01
N LYS A 2 -30.10 -80.25 -103.30
CA LYS A 2 -28.71 -80.37 -102.83
C LYS A 2 -28.62 -79.79 -101.39
N THR A 3 -27.69 -80.38 -100.65
CA THR A 3 -27.13 -80.07 -99.32
C THR A 3 -26.35 -78.76 -99.25
N LYS A 4 -26.21 -78.19 -98.03
CA LYS A 4 -24.95 -77.72 -97.39
C LYS A 4 -25.24 -77.15 -95.98
N THR A 5 -25.03 -77.93 -94.91
CA THR A 5 -23.84 -77.95 -94.01
C THR A 5 -23.51 -76.61 -93.33
N SER A 6 -23.71 -76.61 -92.00
CA SER A 6 -23.22 -75.67 -91.00
C SER A 6 -21.70 -75.84 -90.77
N PRO A 7 -21.01 -74.82 -90.26
CA PRO A 7 -19.97 -75.10 -89.28
C PRO A 7 -20.02 -74.17 -88.06
N THR A 8 -20.00 -74.80 -86.90
CA THR A 8 -19.45 -74.31 -85.63
C THR A 8 -18.01 -73.81 -85.79
N THR A 9 -17.66 -72.67 -85.17
CA THR A 9 -16.33 -72.49 -84.53
C THR A 9 -16.24 -71.23 -83.65
N ASN A 10 -15.60 -71.42 -82.49
CA ASN A 10 -14.65 -70.54 -81.80
C ASN A 10 -15.15 -69.42 -80.86
N SER A 11 -15.20 -69.81 -79.58
CA SER A 11 -14.71 -69.04 -78.44
C SER A 11 -13.39 -68.33 -78.76
N MET A 12 -13.44 -67.00 -78.94
CA MET A 12 -12.27 -66.15 -79.05
C MET A 12 -12.13 -65.28 -77.81
N ASN A 13 -11.00 -65.48 -77.12
CA ASN A 13 -10.35 -64.63 -76.14
C ASN A 13 -10.89 -63.19 -76.08
N ARG A 14 -11.57 -62.85 -74.98
CA ARG A 14 -11.75 -61.44 -74.60
C ARG A 14 -10.37 -60.89 -74.25
N SER A 15 -9.87 -60.01 -75.12
CA SER A 15 -8.64 -59.25 -74.95
C SER A 15 -8.54 -58.65 -73.53
N PRO A 16 -7.42 -58.86 -72.80
CA PRO A 16 -7.21 -58.28 -71.47
C PRO A 16 -7.16 -56.74 -71.51
N LEU A 17 -6.96 -56.13 -72.69
CA LEU A 17 -7.01 -54.68 -72.85
C LEU A 17 -8.41 -54.10 -72.61
N ARG A 18 -9.49 -54.81 -73.00
CA ARG A 18 -10.86 -54.27 -72.83
C ARG A 18 -11.33 -54.27 -71.37
N CYS A 19 -10.86 -55.23 -70.58
CA CYS A 19 -11.13 -55.25 -69.13
C CYS A 19 -10.28 -54.21 -68.39
N GLY A 20 -9.01 -54.05 -68.79
CA GLY A 20 -8.12 -53.02 -68.24
C GLY A 20 -8.62 -51.60 -68.47
N LEU A 21 -9.10 -51.29 -69.68
CA LEU A 21 -9.67 -49.97 -70.00
C LEU A 21 -10.93 -49.64 -69.18
N PHE A 22 -11.79 -50.64 -68.91
CA PHE A 22 -12.97 -50.45 -68.07
C PHE A 22 -12.61 -50.27 -66.59
N LEU A 23 -11.62 -51.01 -66.09
CA LEU A 23 -11.12 -50.87 -64.72
C LEU A 23 -10.40 -49.52 -64.51
N ILE A 24 -9.66 -49.03 -65.50
CA ILE A 24 -9.03 -47.70 -65.46
C ILE A 24 -10.09 -46.60 -65.47
N ALA A 25 -11.13 -46.71 -66.31
CA ALA A 25 -12.24 -45.76 -66.33
C ALA A 25 -13.03 -45.76 -65.02
N LEU A 26 -13.24 -46.92 -64.41
CA LEU A 26 -13.91 -47.05 -63.11
C LEU A 26 -13.04 -46.47 -61.98
N LEU A 27 -11.72 -46.73 -61.98
CA LEU A 27 -10.77 -46.12 -61.05
C LEU A 27 -10.75 -44.60 -61.17
N LEU A 28 -10.69 -44.06 -62.39
CA LEU A 28 -10.76 -42.62 -62.64
C LEU A 28 -12.09 -42.01 -62.19
N ALA A 29 -13.21 -42.71 -62.40
CA ALA A 29 -14.52 -42.29 -61.89
C ALA A 29 -14.59 -42.33 -60.35
N CYS A 30 -13.96 -43.32 -59.72
CA CYS A 30 -13.85 -43.41 -58.26
C CYS A 30 -12.96 -42.30 -57.68
N PHE A 31 -11.90 -41.86 -58.39
CA PHE A 31 -11.13 -40.67 -57.99
C PHE A 31 -11.94 -39.38 -58.20
N GLY A 32 -12.76 -39.29 -59.25
CA GLY A 32 -13.65 -38.14 -59.50
C GLY A 32 -14.85 -38.02 -58.57
N LEU A 33 -15.29 -39.13 -57.94
CA LEU A 33 -16.38 -39.19 -56.97
C LEU A 33 -15.89 -39.37 -55.52
N SER A 34 -14.58 -39.54 -55.30
CA SER A 34 -14.04 -39.41 -53.96
C SER A 34 -14.32 -37.99 -53.47
N PRO A 35 -14.80 -37.79 -52.22
CA PRO A 35 -14.77 -36.47 -51.63
C PRO A 35 -13.34 -35.99 -51.82
N ALA A 36 -13.15 -34.85 -52.50
CA ALA A 36 -11.86 -34.21 -52.50
C ALA A 36 -11.42 -34.20 -51.03
N ALA A 37 -10.34 -34.92 -50.71
CA ALA A 37 -9.61 -34.62 -49.50
C ALA A 37 -9.20 -33.17 -49.71
N GLN A 38 -10.00 -32.26 -49.18
CA GLN A 38 -9.76 -30.84 -49.27
C GLN A 38 -8.47 -30.63 -48.49
N ALA A 39 -7.35 -30.66 -49.20
CA ALA A 39 -6.18 -29.94 -48.76
C ALA A 39 -6.69 -28.51 -48.52
N VAL A 40 -6.64 -28.10 -47.26
CA VAL A 40 -6.91 -26.73 -46.86
C VAL A 40 -6.00 -25.85 -47.72
N ASP A 41 -6.54 -24.81 -48.34
CA ASP A 41 -5.76 -23.89 -49.17
C ASP A 41 -5.73 -22.52 -48.47
N PRO A 42 -4.54 -22.00 -48.08
CA PRO A 42 -3.22 -22.60 -48.27
C PRO A 42 -2.98 -23.85 -47.39
N PRO A 43 -2.10 -24.78 -47.84
CA PRO A 43 -1.79 -26.02 -47.12
C PRO A 43 -1.27 -25.75 -45.70
N PRO A 44 -1.42 -26.71 -44.76
CA PRO A 44 -1.05 -26.60 -43.33
C PRO A 44 0.46 -26.39 -43.01
N ASP A 45 1.24 -25.81 -43.90
CA ASP A 45 2.68 -25.58 -43.74
C ASP A 45 3.26 -24.51 -44.69
N GLY A 46 2.42 -23.74 -45.38
CA GLY A 46 2.86 -22.70 -46.32
C GLY A 46 3.14 -21.36 -45.63
N GLY A 47 4.36 -20.83 -45.76
CA GLY A 47 4.70 -19.50 -45.24
C GLY A 47 3.75 -18.41 -45.77
N TYR A 48 3.01 -17.76 -44.88
CA TYR A 48 2.08 -16.70 -45.27
C TYR A 48 2.85 -15.45 -45.69
N PRO A 49 2.32 -14.64 -46.62
CA PRO A 49 2.92 -13.36 -46.99
C PRO A 49 3.28 -12.52 -45.76
N ASN A 50 4.31 -11.67 -45.88
CA ASN A 50 4.76 -10.78 -44.82
C ASN A 50 5.18 -11.48 -43.51
N GLN A 51 5.80 -12.67 -43.61
CA GLN A 51 6.35 -13.42 -42.46
C GLN A 51 5.28 -13.79 -41.42
N ASN A 52 4.04 -14.04 -41.87
CA ASN A 52 2.99 -14.57 -41.02
C ASN A 52 3.04 -16.11 -40.96
N THR A 53 2.51 -16.68 -39.89
CA THR A 53 2.32 -18.14 -39.70
C THR A 53 0.89 -18.36 -39.24
N ALA A 54 0.13 -19.23 -39.91
CA ALA A 54 -1.22 -19.60 -39.50
C ALA A 54 -1.43 -21.12 -39.55
N GLU A 55 -1.96 -21.67 -38.46
CA GLU A 55 -2.24 -23.10 -38.32
C GLU A 55 -3.61 -23.28 -37.65
N GLY A 56 -4.54 -23.94 -38.32
CA GLY A 56 -5.91 -24.13 -37.85
C GLY A 56 -6.96 -23.48 -38.75
N GLU A 57 -8.18 -24.01 -38.70
CA GLU A 57 -9.29 -23.49 -39.49
C GLU A 57 -9.57 -22.02 -39.13
N ASP A 58 -9.69 -21.19 -40.15
CA ASP A 58 -9.89 -19.74 -40.10
C ASP A 58 -8.82 -18.94 -39.30
N ALA A 59 -7.63 -19.50 -39.08
CA ALA A 59 -6.52 -18.74 -38.54
C ALA A 59 -6.07 -17.65 -39.54
N LEU A 60 -5.91 -16.40 -39.07
CA LEU A 60 -5.56 -15.23 -39.91
C LEU A 60 -6.49 -14.98 -41.13
N PHE A 61 -7.76 -15.41 -41.06
CA PHE A 61 -8.70 -15.36 -42.18
C PHE A 61 -8.83 -13.98 -42.86
N SER A 62 -8.86 -12.89 -42.08
CA SER A 62 -9.09 -11.52 -42.59
C SER A 62 -7.81 -10.73 -42.89
N LEU A 63 -6.66 -11.40 -43.01
CA LEU A 63 -5.36 -10.73 -43.19
C LEU A 63 -5.31 -9.88 -44.46
N GLY A 64 -5.10 -8.56 -44.27
CA GLY A 64 -4.93 -7.60 -45.36
C GLY A 64 -3.46 -7.29 -45.65
N ILE A 65 -2.83 -6.47 -44.80
CA ILE A 65 -1.44 -6.00 -44.97
C ILE A 65 -0.55 -6.23 -43.73
N GLY A 66 -1.08 -6.89 -42.69
CA GLY A 66 -0.33 -7.16 -41.47
C GLY A 66 0.90 -8.04 -41.71
N PHE A 67 1.93 -7.88 -40.87
CA PHE A 67 3.18 -8.63 -40.96
C PHE A 67 3.60 -9.24 -39.61
N ASN A 68 4.44 -10.28 -39.64
CA ASN A 68 5.01 -10.96 -38.47
C ASN A 68 4.01 -11.52 -37.44
N ASN A 69 2.81 -11.94 -37.86
CA ASN A 69 1.84 -12.54 -36.95
C ASN A 69 1.94 -14.06 -36.91
N THR A 70 1.77 -14.66 -35.73
CA THR A 70 1.64 -16.11 -35.53
C THR A 70 0.25 -16.44 -35.01
N ALA A 71 -0.51 -17.27 -35.70
CA ALA A 71 -1.85 -17.71 -35.31
C ALA A 71 -1.93 -19.24 -35.30
N VAL A 72 -2.19 -19.84 -34.15
CA VAL A 72 -2.28 -21.30 -34.01
C VAL A 72 -3.54 -21.65 -33.24
N GLY A 73 -4.53 -22.23 -33.91
CA GLY A 73 -5.81 -22.64 -33.34
C GLY A 73 -7.00 -22.17 -34.17
N PHE A 74 -8.15 -22.82 -33.96
CA PHE A 74 -9.41 -22.45 -34.62
C PHE A 74 -9.73 -20.97 -34.36
N GLN A 75 -9.86 -20.21 -35.45
CA GLN A 75 -10.16 -18.77 -35.45
C GLN A 75 -9.17 -17.88 -34.68
N ALA A 76 -7.91 -18.32 -34.53
CA ALA A 76 -6.87 -17.46 -33.97
C ALA A 76 -6.57 -16.27 -34.92
N LEU A 77 -6.54 -15.04 -34.39
CA LEU A 77 -6.34 -13.80 -35.17
C LEU A 77 -7.32 -13.62 -36.36
N PHE A 78 -8.53 -14.18 -36.26
CA PHE A 78 -9.52 -14.22 -37.35
C PHE A 78 -9.75 -12.87 -38.06
N SER A 79 -9.90 -11.78 -37.29
CA SER A 79 -10.27 -10.45 -37.80
C SER A 79 -9.08 -9.52 -38.09
N ASN A 80 -7.83 -10.01 -37.99
CA ASN A 80 -6.65 -9.16 -38.12
C ASN A 80 -6.46 -8.65 -39.54
N THR A 81 -6.62 -7.34 -39.77
CA THR A 81 -6.50 -6.75 -41.11
C THR A 81 -5.13 -6.14 -41.35
N ASN A 82 -4.61 -5.37 -40.39
CA ASN A 82 -3.37 -4.60 -40.52
C ASN A 82 -2.53 -4.55 -39.24
N GLY A 83 -2.93 -5.27 -38.18
CA GLY A 83 -2.13 -5.44 -36.97
C GLY A 83 -0.88 -6.27 -37.23
N ASN A 84 0.21 -5.92 -36.54
CA ASN A 84 1.54 -6.48 -36.75
C ASN A 84 2.11 -7.09 -35.47
N ASP A 85 3.04 -8.03 -35.65
CA ASP A 85 3.84 -8.62 -34.58
C ASP A 85 2.98 -9.23 -33.44
N ASN A 86 1.83 -9.84 -33.79
CA ASN A 86 0.95 -10.50 -32.82
C ASN A 86 1.18 -12.01 -32.76
N THR A 87 1.09 -12.60 -31.58
CA THR A 87 1.10 -14.06 -31.37
C THR A 87 -0.21 -14.50 -30.74
N ALA A 88 -0.94 -15.41 -31.38
CA ALA A 88 -2.20 -15.97 -30.90
C ALA A 88 -2.14 -17.50 -30.92
N VAL A 89 -2.26 -18.13 -29.77
CA VAL A 89 -2.23 -19.60 -29.63
C VAL A 89 -3.42 -20.07 -28.80
N GLY A 90 -4.38 -20.73 -29.44
CA GLY A 90 -5.61 -21.23 -28.81
C GLY A 90 -6.85 -20.87 -29.60
N TYR A 91 -7.96 -21.58 -29.31
CA TYR A 91 -9.27 -21.30 -29.89
C TYR A 91 -9.67 -19.84 -29.65
N GLY A 92 -9.93 -19.09 -30.72
CA GLY A 92 -10.37 -17.71 -30.67
C GLY A 92 -9.40 -16.73 -29.99
N ALA A 93 -8.13 -17.07 -29.84
CA ALA A 93 -7.14 -16.13 -29.30
C ALA A 93 -7.00 -14.93 -30.26
N LEU A 94 -7.10 -13.69 -29.74
CA LEU A 94 -7.10 -12.45 -30.54
C LEU A 94 -8.15 -12.40 -31.67
N TYR A 95 -9.31 -13.06 -31.51
CA TYR A 95 -10.33 -13.21 -32.55
C TYR A 95 -10.76 -11.89 -33.22
N GLN A 96 -11.02 -10.83 -32.44
CA GLN A 96 -11.45 -9.52 -32.97
C GLN A 96 -10.32 -8.50 -33.18
N ASN A 97 -9.04 -8.89 -33.10
CA ASN A 97 -7.94 -7.93 -33.30
C ASN A 97 -8.04 -7.35 -34.71
N ILE A 98 -8.29 -6.06 -34.87
CA ILE A 98 -8.42 -5.40 -36.19
C ILE A 98 -7.08 -4.81 -36.61
N SER A 99 -6.51 -3.98 -35.73
CA SER A 99 -5.31 -3.17 -35.94
C SER A 99 -4.40 -3.05 -34.72
N GLY A 100 -4.65 -3.87 -33.68
CA GLY A 100 -3.78 -3.95 -32.51
C GLY A 100 -2.44 -4.58 -32.88
N ASP A 101 -1.35 -3.99 -32.40
CA ASP A 101 0.02 -4.45 -32.63
C ASP A 101 0.66 -4.99 -31.35
N PHE A 102 1.63 -5.89 -31.50
CA PHE A 102 2.49 -6.39 -30.42
C PHE A 102 1.72 -7.12 -29.30
N ASN A 103 0.61 -7.79 -29.61
CA ASN A 103 -0.14 -8.56 -28.62
C ASN A 103 0.31 -10.03 -28.59
N THR A 104 0.42 -10.60 -27.40
CA THR A 104 0.65 -12.03 -27.19
C THR A 104 -0.55 -12.62 -26.44
N ALA A 105 -1.26 -13.55 -27.06
CA ALA A 105 -2.42 -14.23 -26.50
C ALA A 105 -2.22 -15.75 -26.57
N SER A 106 -2.29 -16.43 -25.43
CA SER A 106 -2.17 -17.88 -25.35
C SER A 106 -3.24 -18.43 -24.39
N GLY A 107 -4.18 -19.22 -24.92
CA GLY A 107 -5.31 -19.75 -24.17
C GLY A 107 -6.62 -19.64 -24.95
N PHE A 108 -7.64 -20.39 -24.51
CA PHE A 108 -8.99 -20.29 -25.07
C PHE A 108 -9.52 -18.87 -24.87
N GLN A 109 -9.86 -18.20 -25.97
CA GLN A 109 -10.40 -16.85 -26.03
C GLN A 109 -9.58 -15.78 -25.26
N ALA A 110 -8.26 -15.97 -25.16
CA ALA A 110 -7.39 -14.92 -24.64
C ALA A 110 -7.41 -13.68 -25.58
N LEU A 111 -7.61 -12.48 -25.03
CA LEU A 111 -7.76 -11.22 -25.79
C LEU A 111 -8.85 -11.25 -26.88
N TYR A 112 -9.94 -12.01 -26.69
CA TYR A 112 -10.95 -12.27 -27.71
C TYR A 112 -11.54 -11.00 -28.36
N PHE A 113 -11.92 -10.00 -27.54
CA PHE A 113 -12.55 -8.77 -28.02
C PHE A 113 -11.57 -7.62 -28.31
N ASN A 114 -10.25 -7.85 -28.30
CA ASN A 114 -9.27 -6.78 -28.54
C ASN A 114 -9.46 -6.24 -29.94
N THR A 115 -9.74 -4.95 -30.14
CA THR A 115 -9.93 -4.37 -31.47
C THR A 115 -8.70 -3.59 -31.92
N THR A 116 -8.24 -2.64 -31.11
CA THR A 116 -7.11 -1.76 -31.43
C THR A 116 -6.06 -1.68 -30.32
N GLY A 117 -6.31 -2.33 -29.18
CA GLY A 117 -5.38 -2.37 -28.05
C GLY A 117 -4.03 -2.99 -28.43
N LYS A 118 -2.95 -2.44 -27.88
CA LYS A 118 -1.57 -2.78 -28.24
C LYS A 118 -0.75 -3.22 -27.05
N ARG A 119 0.29 -4.02 -27.31
CA ARG A 119 1.28 -4.46 -26.30
C ARG A 119 0.67 -5.20 -25.11
N ASN A 120 -0.40 -5.96 -25.35
CA ASN A 120 -1.02 -6.76 -24.31
C ASN A 120 -0.46 -8.18 -24.29
N THR A 121 -0.23 -8.72 -23.10
CA THR A 121 0.11 -10.13 -22.88
C THR A 121 -1.03 -10.80 -22.13
N ALA A 122 -1.62 -11.84 -22.71
CA ALA A 122 -2.70 -12.62 -22.12
C ALA A 122 -2.35 -14.10 -22.17
N HIS A 123 -2.18 -14.74 -21.02
CA HIS A 123 -1.92 -16.16 -20.89
C HIS A 123 -2.93 -16.80 -19.95
N GLY A 124 -3.81 -17.63 -20.49
CA GLY A 124 -4.87 -18.32 -19.74
C GLY A 124 -6.22 -18.26 -20.42
N LEU A 125 -7.14 -19.12 -19.95
CA LEU A 125 -8.54 -19.13 -20.37
C LEU A 125 -9.18 -17.76 -20.11
N ASN A 126 -9.67 -17.10 -21.17
CA ASN A 126 -10.36 -15.80 -21.12
C ASN A 126 -9.53 -14.69 -20.43
N ALA A 127 -8.20 -14.77 -20.45
CA ALA A 127 -7.35 -13.67 -19.99
C ALA A 127 -7.54 -12.44 -20.89
N LEU A 128 -7.79 -11.27 -20.30
CA LEU A 128 -8.12 -10.02 -21.02
C LEU A 128 -9.29 -10.16 -22.02
N TYR A 129 -10.24 -11.05 -21.76
CA TYR A 129 -11.31 -11.40 -22.69
C TYR A 129 -12.08 -10.20 -23.26
N ALA A 130 -12.49 -9.25 -22.41
CA ALA A 130 -13.28 -8.08 -22.78
C ALA A 130 -12.45 -6.85 -23.22
N ASN A 131 -11.12 -6.97 -23.31
CA ASN A 131 -10.28 -5.82 -23.69
C ASN A 131 -10.65 -5.38 -25.09
N THR A 132 -10.85 -4.09 -25.33
CA THR A 132 -11.17 -3.53 -26.65
C THR A 132 -10.05 -2.63 -27.14
N THR A 133 -9.72 -1.60 -26.36
CA THR A 133 -8.72 -0.57 -26.72
C THR A 133 -7.68 -0.33 -25.62
N GLY A 134 -7.70 -1.14 -24.56
CA GLY A 134 -6.71 -1.09 -23.49
C GLY A 134 -5.33 -1.53 -23.98
N ASP A 135 -4.29 -0.81 -23.55
CA ASP A 135 -2.91 -1.02 -23.96
C ASP A 135 -2.02 -1.43 -22.77
N ASN A 136 -0.94 -2.13 -23.07
CA ASN A 136 0.13 -2.49 -22.13
C ASN A 136 -0.35 -3.29 -20.90
N ASN A 137 -1.36 -4.13 -21.06
CA ASN A 137 -1.84 -4.97 -19.96
C ASN A 137 -1.15 -6.34 -19.97
N THR A 138 -0.86 -6.88 -18.79
CA THR A 138 -0.35 -8.24 -18.60
C THR A 138 -1.34 -9.04 -17.77
N ALA A 139 -1.95 -10.06 -18.34
CA ALA A 139 -2.87 -10.97 -17.68
C ALA A 139 -2.34 -12.40 -17.76
N ILE A 140 -2.01 -13.00 -16.61
CA ILE A 140 -1.51 -14.37 -16.52
C ILE A 140 -2.39 -15.13 -15.53
N GLY A 141 -3.23 -16.02 -16.04
CA GLY A 141 -4.17 -16.81 -15.26
C GLY A 141 -5.54 -16.91 -15.93
N GLN A 142 -6.32 -17.92 -15.54
CA GLN A 142 -7.71 -18.04 -15.96
C GLN A 142 -8.50 -16.81 -15.49
N PHE A 143 -9.20 -16.13 -16.40
CA PHE A 143 -9.98 -14.91 -16.18
C PHE A 143 -9.19 -13.70 -15.63
N ALA A 144 -7.86 -13.70 -15.70
CA ALA A 144 -7.07 -12.53 -15.31
C ALA A 144 -7.42 -11.32 -16.21
N LEU A 145 -7.76 -10.19 -15.58
CA LEU A 145 -8.22 -8.96 -16.22
C LEU A 145 -9.40 -9.15 -17.21
N ALA A 146 -10.23 -10.20 -17.02
CA ALA A 146 -11.23 -10.60 -18.01
C ALA A 146 -12.26 -9.52 -18.35
N SER A 147 -12.58 -8.64 -17.41
CA SER A 147 -13.57 -7.56 -17.57
C SER A 147 -12.96 -6.24 -18.05
N ASN A 148 -11.63 -6.14 -18.17
CA ASN A 148 -10.97 -4.90 -18.56
C ASN A 148 -11.35 -4.55 -20.00
N THR A 149 -11.95 -3.39 -20.24
CA THR A 149 -12.39 -2.96 -21.57
C THR A 149 -11.43 -1.95 -22.20
N THR A 150 -11.05 -0.92 -21.46
CA THR A 150 -10.24 0.21 -21.96
C THR A 150 -9.07 0.58 -21.02
N GLY A 151 -9.01 -0.06 -19.85
CA GLY A 151 -7.96 0.17 -18.87
C GLY A 151 -6.58 -0.20 -19.41
N LYS A 152 -5.56 0.51 -18.96
CA LYS A 152 -4.19 0.43 -19.46
C LYS A 152 -3.19 0.17 -18.35
N ASN A 153 -2.05 -0.41 -18.71
CA ASN A 153 -0.91 -0.64 -17.80
C ASN A 153 -1.30 -1.47 -16.56
N ASN A 154 -2.26 -2.39 -16.68
CA ASN A 154 -2.65 -3.28 -15.58
C ASN A 154 -1.84 -4.57 -15.61
N ILE A 155 -1.48 -5.07 -14.44
CA ILE A 155 -0.85 -6.38 -14.25
C ILE A 155 -1.78 -7.23 -13.40
N GLY A 156 -2.30 -8.33 -13.95
CA GLY A 156 -3.10 -9.33 -13.25
C GLY A 156 -2.39 -10.68 -13.31
N VAL A 157 -1.98 -11.21 -12.16
CA VAL A 157 -1.31 -12.52 -12.08
C VAL A 157 -2.05 -13.42 -11.09
N GLY A 158 -2.57 -14.55 -11.58
CA GLY A 158 -3.38 -15.49 -10.82
C GLY A 158 -4.79 -15.65 -11.39
N ILE A 159 -5.53 -16.63 -10.86
CA ILE A 159 -6.91 -16.87 -11.29
C ILE A 159 -7.78 -15.67 -10.90
N SER A 160 -8.50 -15.13 -11.88
CA SER A 160 -9.37 -13.95 -11.77
C SER A 160 -8.65 -12.69 -11.29
N ALA A 161 -7.32 -12.61 -11.39
CA ALA A 161 -6.59 -11.45 -10.91
C ALA A 161 -6.99 -10.18 -11.69
N GLY A 162 -7.44 -9.15 -10.99
CA GLY A 162 -7.97 -7.91 -11.58
C GLY A 162 -9.25 -8.08 -12.43
N SER A 163 -10.02 -9.15 -12.23
CA SER A 163 -11.30 -9.35 -12.94
C SER A 163 -12.37 -8.30 -12.60
N GLY A 164 -12.20 -7.56 -11.50
CA GLY A 164 -13.08 -6.47 -11.08
C GLY A 164 -12.89 -5.17 -11.86
N PHE A 165 -11.87 -5.06 -12.72
CA PHE A 165 -11.60 -3.83 -13.47
C PHE A 165 -12.41 -3.75 -14.75
N SER A 166 -13.12 -2.64 -14.95
CA SER A 166 -13.78 -2.32 -16.22
C SER A 166 -12.94 -1.31 -17.05
N THR A 167 -12.51 -0.21 -16.43
CA THR A 167 -11.75 0.87 -17.08
C THR A 167 -10.54 1.38 -16.27
N GLY A 168 -10.32 0.82 -15.06
CA GLY A 168 -9.21 1.17 -14.18
C GLY A 168 -7.84 0.99 -14.85
N SER A 169 -6.86 1.81 -14.49
CA SER A 169 -5.53 1.78 -15.12
C SER A 169 -4.42 1.83 -14.08
N ASN A 170 -3.25 1.28 -14.43
CA ASN A 170 -2.04 1.25 -13.59
C ASN A 170 -2.22 0.43 -12.30
N ASN A 171 -3.01 -0.64 -12.35
CA ASN A 171 -3.20 -1.55 -11.21
C ASN A 171 -2.24 -2.74 -11.26
N ILE A 172 -1.88 -3.27 -10.09
CA ILE A 172 -1.12 -4.52 -9.95
C ILE A 172 -1.86 -5.42 -8.98
N ASP A 173 -2.44 -6.50 -9.52
CA ASP A 173 -3.18 -7.50 -8.77
C ASP A 173 -2.48 -8.86 -8.89
N ILE A 174 -2.07 -9.39 -7.74
CA ILE A 174 -1.45 -10.72 -7.64
C ILE A 174 -2.32 -11.58 -6.74
N GLY A 175 -3.04 -12.54 -7.33
CA GLY A 175 -3.98 -13.40 -6.60
C GLY A 175 -5.14 -12.63 -5.97
N ASN A 176 -5.49 -11.45 -6.49
CA ASN A 176 -6.58 -10.62 -5.99
C ASN A 176 -7.50 -10.21 -7.15
N ALA A 177 -8.81 -10.25 -6.95
CA ALA A 177 -9.77 -9.91 -8.00
C ALA A 177 -9.82 -8.42 -8.38
N GLY A 178 -9.23 -7.54 -7.56
CA GLY A 178 -9.38 -6.11 -7.67
C GLY A 178 -10.72 -5.62 -7.10
N ALA A 179 -10.87 -4.32 -6.96
CA ALA A 179 -12.14 -3.66 -6.69
C ALA A 179 -12.58 -2.79 -7.87
N ASP A 180 -13.89 -2.63 -8.04
CA ASP A 180 -14.42 -1.72 -9.06
C ASP A 180 -13.96 -0.28 -8.78
N GLY A 181 -13.57 0.42 -9.85
CA GLY A 181 -13.00 1.77 -9.76
C GLY A 181 -11.52 1.85 -9.33
N ASP A 182 -10.86 0.73 -8.99
CA ASP A 182 -9.43 0.75 -8.67
C ASP A 182 -8.61 1.34 -9.83
N SER A 183 -7.67 2.21 -9.48
CA SER A 183 -6.75 2.86 -10.42
C SER A 183 -5.51 3.29 -9.66
N LYS A 184 -4.33 2.95 -10.17
CA LYS A 184 -3.04 3.19 -9.50
C LYS A 184 -2.93 2.44 -8.16
N THR A 185 -3.54 1.26 -8.07
CA THR A 185 -3.64 0.48 -6.84
C THR A 185 -2.86 -0.84 -6.96
N ILE A 186 -2.25 -1.27 -5.86
CA ILE A 186 -1.60 -2.58 -5.75
C ILE A 186 -2.38 -3.44 -4.75
N ARG A 187 -2.74 -4.66 -5.13
CA ARG A 187 -3.33 -5.68 -4.25
C ARG A 187 -2.58 -7.00 -4.39
N ILE A 188 -2.23 -7.60 -3.26
CA ILE A 188 -1.49 -8.87 -3.20
C ILE A 188 -2.20 -9.80 -2.22
N GLY A 189 -2.66 -10.95 -2.72
CA GLY A 189 -3.44 -11.92 -1.96
C GLY A 189 -4.90 -11.50 -1.76
N ASP A 190 -5.69 -12.39 -1.19
CA ASP A 190 -7.09 -12.21 -0.85
C ASP A 190 -7.38 -12.67 0.60
N SER A 191 -8.65 -12.87 0.95
CA SER A 191 -9.06 -13.29 2.29
C SER A 191 -8.54 -14.66 2.73
N HIS A 192 -7.91 -15.44 1.85
CA HIS A 192 -7.35 -16.75 2.20
C HIS A 192 -5.95 -16.65 2.83
N GLN A 193 -5.24 -15.54 2.66
CA GLN A 193 -3.92 -15.35 3.28
C GLN A 193 -4.06 -14.76 4.69
N THR A 194 -3.43 -15.40 5.68
CA THR A 194 -3.48 -14.97 7.09
C THR A 194 -2.15 -14.37 7.59
N ALA A 195 -1.13 -14.33 6.75
CA ALA A 195 0.19 -13.78 7.08
C ALA A 195 0.93 -13.31 5.82
N THR A 196 1.71 -12.23 5.95
CA THR A 196 2.53 -11.67 4.86
C THR A 196 4.00 -11.70 5.25
N PHE A 197 4.83 -12.37 4.44
CA PHE A 197 6.28 -12.44 4.62
C PHE A 197 6.99 -11.69 3.49
N ILE A 198 7.77 -10.65 3.83
CA ILE A 198 8.59 -9.89 2.89
C ILE A 198 10.05 -10.12 3.25
N ALA A 199 10.76 -10.90 2.44
CA ALA A 199 12.17 -11.19 2.65
C ALA A 199 13.06 -9.99 2.28
N GLY A 200 14.28 -9.95 2.83
CA GLY A 200 15.30 -8.97 2.48
C GLY A 200 15.17 -7.59 3.14
N ILE A 201 14.16 -7.36 3.98
CA ILE A 201 14.00 -6.09 4.72
C ILE A 201 14.59 -6.14 6.14
N SER A 202 14.78 -7.34 6.71
CA SER A 202 15.29 -7.49 8.08
C SER A 202 16.75 -7.07 8.19
N GLY A 203 17.07 -6.20 9.15
CA GLY A 203 18.42 -5.69 9.39
C GLY A 203 18.90 -4.62 8.40
N VAL A 204 18.03 -4.13 7.51
CA VAL A 204 18.39 -3.12 6.50
C VAL A 204 18.04 -1.71 7.02
N THR A 205 19.06 -0.86 7.18
CA THR A 205 18.89 0.52 7.66
C THR A 205 18.41 1.47 6.56
N VAL A 206 17.39 2.29 6.87
CA VAL A 206 16.91 3.38 6.01
C VAL A 206 17.03 4.72 6.77
N ALA A 207 18.18 5.38 6.66
CA ALA A 207 18.57 6.52 7.52
C ALA A 207 17.69 7.79 7.41
N GLY A 208 16.81 7.87 6.41
CA GLY A 208 15.82 8.95 6.26
C GLY A 208 14.41 8.44 6.02
N GLY A 209 14.15 7.18 6.36
CA GLY A 209 12.86 6.54 6.12
C GLY A 209 11.74 7.12 6.97
N VAL A 210 10.53 7.09 6.43
CA VAL A 210 9.30 7.33 7.19
C VAL A 210 8.72 5.96 7.57
N GLY A 211 8.34 5.80 8.84
CA GLY A 211 7.68 4.58 9.30
C GLY A 211 6.37 4.34 8.55
N VAL A 212 6.13 3.09 8.14
CA VAL A 212 4.89 2.67 7.51
C VAL A 212 3.89 2.18 8.57
N ILE A 213 2.60 2.42 8.32
CA ILE A 213 1.49 1.96 9.14
C ILE A 213 0.53 1.13 8.28
N ILE A 214 -0.29 0.30 8.95
CA ILE A 214 -1.33 -0.51 8.31
C ILE A 214 -2.68 -0.12 8.95
N ASP A 215 -3.69 0.16 8.13
CA ASP A 215 -5.07 0.38 8.60
C ASP A 215 -5.85 -0.94 8.77
N SER A 216 -7.09 -0.87 9.25
CA SER A 216 -7.93 -2.07 9.47
C SER A 216 -8.24 -2.83 8.17
N ASN A 217 -8.16 -2.17 7.01
CA ASN A 217 -8.40 -2.79 5.71
C ASN A 217 -7.13 -3.40 5.10
N GLY A 218 -6.01 -3.40 5.84
CA GLY A 218 -4.72 -3.89 5.35
C GLY A 218 -3.99 -2.93 4.41
N HIS A 219 -4.39 -1.65 4.33
CA HIS A 219 -3.68 -0.66 3.51
C HIS A 219 -2.39 -0.21 4.20
N LEU A 220 -1.26 -0.49 3.56
CA LEU A 220 0.05 0.00 3.98
C LEU A 220 0.26 1.45 3.52
N GLY A 221 0.62 2.34 4.42
CA GLY A 221 0.82 3.75 4.10
C GLY A 221 1.72 4.49 5.09
N THR A 222 1.77 5.81 4.98
CA THR A 222 2.49 6.70 5.91
C THR A 222 1.57 7.80 6.41
N VAL A 223 1.87 8.35 7.59
CA VAL A 223 1.10 9.46 8.16
C VAL A 223 1.72 10.80 7.75
N ASN A 224 0.92 11.67 7.13
CA ASN A 224 1.35 13.01 6.72
C ASN A 224 1.08 14.04 7.82
N SER A 225 2.07 14.89 8.14
CA SER A 225 1.96 15.89 9.22
C SER A 225 2.15 17.35 8.76
N SER A 226 2.31 17.58 7.44
CA SER A 226 2.46 18.93 6.90
C SER A 226 1.20 19.77 7.11
N ALA A 227 1.38 21.08 7.38
CA ALA A 227 0.28 22.04 7.46
C ALA A 227 -0.59 22.07 6.19
N ARG A 228 -0.04 21.69 5.02
CA ARG A 228 -0.78 21.59 3.75
C ARG A 228 -1.96 20.61 3.79
N PHE A 229 -1.92 19.64 4.70
CA PHE A 229 -2.91 18.56 4.80
C PHE A 229 -3.71 18.65 6.11
N LYS A 230 -3.72 19.82 6.76
CA LYS A 230 -4.35 20.02 8.07
C LYS A 230 -5.16 21.31 8.07
N ASP A 231 -6.35 21.22 8.63
CA ASP A 231 -7.22 22.36 8.91
C ASP A 231 -7.41 22.53 10.42
N ASN A 232 -7.88 23.70 10.85
CA ASN A 232 -8.22 24.01 12.26
C ASN A 232 -7.08 23.75 13.27
N ILE A 233 -5.84 24.10 12.92
CA ILE A 233 -4.67 23.93 13.79
C ILE A 233 -4.75 24.90 14.98
N GLN A 234 -4.89 24.38 16.19
CA GLN A 234 -5.00 25.15 17.45
C GLN A 234 -4.15 24.52 18.57
N PRO A 235 -3.81 25.26 19.63
CA PRO A 235 -3.20 24.69 20.84
C PRO A 235 -4.05 23.57 21.45
N MET A 236 -3.40 22.57 22.06
CA MET A 236 -4.11 21.43 22.68
C MET A 236 -4.79 21.78 24.01
N ASP A 237 -4.37 22.85 24.69
CA ASP A 237 -4.90 23.30 25.98
C ASP A 237 -5.23 22.14 26.93
N LYS A 238 -6.46 22.04 27.44
CA LYS A 238 -6.87 20.98 28.39
C LYS A 238 -7.10 19.61 27.74
N ALA A 239 -7.13 19.51 26.41
CA ALA A 239 -7.41 18.25 25.73
C ALA A 239 -6.37 17.17 26.05
N SER A 240 -5.11 17.56 26.27
CA SER A 240 -4.02 16.64 26.62
C SER A 240 -4.02 16.19 28.09
N GLU A 241 -4.74 16.85 28.99
CA GLU A 241 -4.75 16.51 30.43
C GLU A 241 -5.39 15.14 30.71
N VAL A 242 -6.22 14.66 29.78
CA VAL A 242 -6.86 13.35 29.87
C VAL A 242 -5.86 12.20 29.95
N ILE A 243 -4.64 12.37 29.41
CA ILE A 243 -3.61 11.32 29.47
C ILE A 243 -3.10 11.07 30.89
N CYS A 244 -3.27 12.03 31.81
CA CYS A 244 -2.84 11.89 33.20
C CYS A 244 -3.69 10.85 33.97
N ALA A 245 -4.85 10.46 33.43
CA ALA A 245 -5.68 9.39 33.98
C ALA A 245 -5.29 8.00 33.45
N LEU A 246 -4.41 7.91 32.45
CA LEU A 246 -3.96 6.64 31.88
C LEU A 246 -3.05 5.89 32.86
N LYS A 247 -3.12 4.56 32.81
CA LYS A 247 -2.39 3.67 33.73
C LYS A 247 -1.45 2.77 32.92
N PRO A 248 -0.14 3.08 32.87
CA PRO A 248 0.86 2.20 32.24
C PRO A 248 0.89 0.83 32.91
N VAL A 249 1.07 -0.22 32.12
CA VAL A 249 1.13 -1.61 32.57
C VAL A 249 2.34 -2.33 31.97
N THR A 250 2.77 -3.39 32.64
CA THR A 250 3.64 -4.42 32.07
C THR A 250 2.79 -5.63 31.75
N PHE A 251 2.98 -6.23 30.59
CA PHE A 251 2.22 -7.39 30.15
C PHE A 251 3.09 -8.35 29.33
N ARG A 252 2.54 -9.51 28.99
CA ARG A 252 3.07 -10.45 28.01
C ARG A 252 1.94 -10.80 27.07
N TYR A 253 2.22 -11.00 25.79
CA TYR A 253 1.22 -11.56 24.89
C TYR A 253 0.91 -13.01 25.27
N LYS A 254 -0.25 -13.51 24.84
CA LYS A 254 -0.60 -14.93 25.02
C LYS A 254 0.40 -15.81 24.27
N GLN A 255 0.61 -17.03 24.74
CA GLN A 255 1.58 -17.97 24.13
C GLN A 255 1.29 -18.27 22.66
N GLU A 256 0.03 -18.19 22.24
CA GLU A 256 -0.35 -18.38 20.83
C GLU A 256 0.19 -17.29 19.89
N ILE A 257 0.48 -16.10 20.43
CA ILE A 257 0.95 -14.92 19.68
C ILE A 257 2.46 -14.75 19.87
N ASP A 258 2.95 -14.89 21.10
CA ASP A 258 4.36 -14.80 21.46
C ASP A 258 4.77 -16.00 22.31
N PRO A 259 5.24 -17.09 21.69
CA PRO A 259 5.71 -18.27 22.40
C PRO A 259 6.89 -17.98 23.34
N ASP A 260 7.68 -16.94 23.06
CA ASP A 260 8.87 -16.57 23.84
C ASP A 260 8.51 -15.73 25.09
N ALA A 261 7.24 -15.32 25.22
CA ALA A 261 6.68 -14.64 26.39
C ALA A 261 7.50 -13.41 26.84
N ILE A 262 7.92 -12.60 25.87
CA ILE A 262 8.80 -11.45 26.08
C ILE A 262 8.02 -10.37 26.86
N PRO A 263 8.55 -9.83 27.97
CA PRO A 263 7.91 -8.74 28.70
C PRO A 263 7.73 -7.48 27.84
N GLN A 264 6.52 -6.92 27.85
CA GLN A 264 6.13 -5.71 27.13
C GLN A 264 5.66 -4.63 28.11
N PHE A 265 5.69 -3.38 27.64
CA PHE A 265 5.23 -2.20 28.38
C PHE A 265 4.25 -1.41 27.53
N GLY A 266 3.16 -0.94 28.12
CA GLY A 266 2.17 -0.17 27.36
C GLY A 266 0.91 0.15 28.14
N LEU A 267 -0.19 0.22 27.41
CA LEU A 267 -1.54 0.54 27.87
C LEU A 267 -2.50 -0.53 27.37
N VAL A 268 -3.59 -0.76 28.13
CA VAL A 268 -4.70 -1.64 27.73
C VAL A 268 -5.72 -0.81 26.95
N ALA A 269 -6.03 -1.20 25.72
CA ALA A 269 -6.87 -0.40 24.81
C ALA A 269 -8.27 -0.11 25.40
N GLU A 270 -8.88 -1.08 26.07
CA GLU A 270 -10.19 -0.95 26.72
C GLU A 270 -10.17 0.03 27.89
N ASP A 271 -9.06 0.11 28.63
CA ASP A 271 -8.92 1.08 29.72
C ASP A 271 -8.65 2.48 29.18
N VAL A 272 -7.91 2.60 28.08
CA VAL A 272 -7.73 3.86 27.36
C VAL A 272 -9.07 4.34 26.80
N GLU A 273 -9.89 3.47 26.21
CA GLU A 273 -11.18 3.84 25.63
C GLU A 273 -12.13 4.47 26.66
N LYS A 274 -12.16 3.93 27.90
CA LYS A 274 -12.94 4.50 29.01
C LYS A 274 -12.52 5.92 29.38
N VAL A 275 -11.25 6.24 29.17
CA VAL A 275 -10.66 7.55 29.49
C VAL A 275 -10.84 8.52 28.31
N ASN A 276 -10.50 8.09 27.10
CA ASN A 276 -10.74 8.81 25.87
C ASN A 276 -10.86 7.84 24.66
N PRO A 277 -12.05 7.69 24.04
CA PRO A 277 -12.27 6.78 22.94
C PRO A 277 -11.55 7.16 21.64
N ASP A 278 -11.11 8.41 21.48
CA ASP A 278 -10.40 8.90 20.28
C ASP A 278 -8.94 8.43 20.23
N LEU A 279 -8.41 7.92 21.35
CA LEU A 279 -7.06 7.39 21.49
C LEU A 279 -6.96 5.91 21.16
N VAL A 280 -8.04 5.29 20.66
CA VAL A 280 -8.11 3.86 20.39
C VAL A 280 -8.58 3.62 18.95
N ALA A 281 -7.88 2.73 18.25
CA ALA A 281 -8.32 2.18 16.97
C ALA A 281 -9.09 0.88 17.23
N ARG A 282 -10.10 0.62 16.39
CA ARG A 282 -11.01 -0.52 16.52
C ARG A 282 -10.78 -1.55 15.42
N ASP A 283 -11.12 -2.80 15.70
CA ASP A 283 -11.13 -3.88 14.71
C ASP A 283 -12.36 -3.79 13.79
N ASP A 284 -12.45 -4.71 12.84
CA ASP A 284 -13.55 -4.80 11.86
C ASP A 284 -14.91 -5.12 12.51
N HIS A 285 -14.92 -5.50 13.78
CA HIS A 285 -16.13 -5.73 14.59
C HIS A 285 -16.44 -4.56 15.53
N GLY A 286 -15.69 -3.46 15.44
CA GLY A 286 -15.88 -2.26 16.24
C GLY A 286 -15.37 -2.36 17.68
N LYS A 287 -14.56 -3.37 18.03
CA LYS A 287 -13.98 -3.51 19.37
C LYS A 287 -12.66 -2.79 19.49
N PRO A 288 -12.30 -2.25 20.67
CA PRO A 288 -10.95 -1.75 20.96
C PRO A 288 -9.89 -2.76 20.54
N PHE A 289 -8.99 -2.35 19.66
CA PHE A 289 -7.96 -3.23 19.10
C PHE A 289 -6.55 -2.77 19.48
N THR A 290 -6.25 -1.49 19.31
CA THR A 290 -4.93 -0.95 19.64
C THR A 290 -5.00 0.51 20.07
N VAL A 291 -4.04 0.92 20.90
CA VAL A 291 -3.89 2.31 21.33
C VAL A 291 -3.16 3.10 20.26
N ARG A 292 -3.65 4.31 19.97
CA ARG A 292 -3.00 5.26 19.06
C ARG A 292 -1.83 5.94 19.77
N TYR A 293 -0.74 5.21 19.98
CA TYR A 293 0.43 5.70 20.72
C TYR A 293 1.02 6.99 20.15
N ASP A 294 0.95 7.23 18.84
CA ASP A 294 1.39 8.50 18.25
C ASP A 294 0.61 9.71 18.78
N ALA A 295 -0.71 9.57 18.98
CA ALA A 295 -1.54 10.61 19.56
C ALA A 295 -1.20 10.82 21.04
N VAL A 296 -1.03 9.72 21.79
CA VAL A 296 -0.62 9.76 23.21
C VAL A 296 0.73 10.47 23.36
N ASN A 297 1.71 10.16 22.50
CA ASN A 297 3.03 10.77 22.52
C ASN A 297 2.98 12.27 22.24
N ALA A 298 2.15 12.72 21.29
CA ALA A 298 1.96 14.14 21.01
C ALA A 298 1.32 14.88 22.19
N MET A 299 0.34 14.26 22.85
CA MET A 299 -0.30 14.83 24.05
C MET A 299 0.66 14.85 25.24
N LEU A 300 1.47 13.81 25.41
CA LEU A 300 2.51 13.72 26.44
C LEU A 300 3.54 14.84 26.28
N LEU A 301 3.95 15.13 25.04
CA LEU A 301 4.82 16.26 24.76
C LEU A 301 4.20 17.58 25.22
N ASN A 302 2.90 17.80 24.99
CA ASN A 302 2.24 19.03 25.44
C ASN A 302 2.24 19.15 26.97
N GLU A 303 1.86 18.09 27.69
CA GLU A 303 1.86 18.08 29.16
C GLU A 303 3.27 18.24 29.74
N PHE A 304 4.27 17.58 29.14
CA PHE A 304 5.67 17.77 29.50
C PHE A 304 6.11 19.22 29.36
N LEU A 305 5.78 19.88 28.24
CA LEU A 305 6.12 21.29 28.00
C LEU A 305 5.39 22.23 28.96
N LYS A 306 4.14 21.92 29.35
CA LYS A 306 3.43 22.69 30.39
C LYS A 306 4.13 22.60 31.74
N GLU A 307 4.45 21.37 32.18
CA GLU A 307 5.10 21.18 33.47
C GLU A 307 6.51 21.78 33.49
N HIS A 308 7.25 21.67 32.39
CA HIS A 308 8.56 22.31 32.25
C HIS A 308 8.49 23.84 32.45
N LYS A 309 7.53 24.52 31.82
CA LYS A 309 7.32 25.96 32.00
C LYS A 309 6.97 26.33 33.44
N LYS A 310 6.17 25.50 34.11
CA LYS A 310 5.79 25.71 35.52
C LYS A 310 7.00 25.56 36.44
N VAL A 311 7.85 24.55 36.20
CA VAL A 311 9.10 24.34 36.95
C VAL A 311 10.05 25.53 36.75
N GLU A 312 10.23 26.04 35.54
CA GLU A 312 11.04 27.24 35.30
C GLU A 312 10.51 28.48 36.05
N ALA A 313 9.19 28.68 36.06
CA ALA A 313 8.57 29.79 36.77
C ALA A 313 8.80 29.67 38.28
N GLN A 314 8.61 28.47 38.85
CA GLN A 314 8.91 28.20 40.26
C GLN A 314 10.38 28.44 40.59
N GLN A 315 11.31 28.03 39.72
CA GLN A 315 12.74 28.25 39.91
C GLN A 315 13.09 29.75 39.95
N ARG A 316 12.46 30.58 39.11
CA ARG A 316 12.61 32.04 39.16
C ARG A 316 12.09 32.62 40.48
N THR A 317 10.91 32.18 40.93
CA THR A 317 10.35 32.60 42.22
C THR A 317 11.26 32.21 43.38
N ILE A 318 11.79 30.98 43.38
CA ILE A 318 12.76 30.52 44.39
C ILE A 318 14.03 31.40 44.37
N GLY A 319 14.54 31.75 43.18
CA GLY A 319 15.66 32.68 43.04
C GLY A 319 15.38 34.05 43.64
N GLN A 320 14.19 34.61 43.39
CA GLN A 320 13.78 35.90 43.96
C GLN A 320 13.64 35.82 45.48
N LEU A 321 13.03 34.76 46.00
CA LEU A 321 12.88 34.56 47.44
C LEU A 321 14.24 34.44 48.13
N LYS A 322 15.19 33.72 47.54
CA LYS A 322 16.57 33.64 48.04
C LYS A 322 17.25 35.01 48.08
N SER A 323 17.08 35.82 47.03
CA SER A 323 17.62 37.19 46.97
C SER A 323 17.00 38.09 48.06
N ASN A 324 15.68 38.01 48.24
CA ASN A 324 14.98 38.77 49.26
C ASN A 324 15.39 38.35 50.68
N ALA A 325 15.56 37.04 50.93
CA ALA A 325 16.04 36.52 52.21
C ALA A 325 17.45 37.04 52.53
N ALA A 326 18.37 37.02 51.56
CA ALA A 326 19.72 37.56 51.73
C ALA A 326 19.72 39.06 52.07
N LYS A 327 18.83 39.85 51.45
CA LYS A 327 18.66 41.28 51.78
C LYS A 327 18.14 41.47 53.20
N GLN A 328 17.15 40.67 53.62
CA GLN A 328 16.62 40.73 54.99
C GLN A 328 17.68 40.37 56.03
N GLU A 329 18.48 39.32 55.79
CA GLU A 329 19.59 38.94 56.66
C GLU A 329 20.62 40.08 56.80
N ALA A 330 20.95 40.78 55.71
CA ALA A 330 21.84 41.93 55.74
C ALA A 330 21.26 43.08 56.59
N THR A 331 19.99 43.43 56.40
CA THR A 331 19.31 44.47 57.20
C THR A 331 19.22 44.08 58.67
N ILE A 332 18.93 42.82 58.99
CA ILE A 332 18.91 42.33 60.39
C ILE A 332 20.30 42.45 61.02
N SER A 333 21.35 42.14 60.27
CA SER A 333 22.73 42.30 60.76
C SER A 333 23.08 43.76 61.03
N GLU A 334 22.62 44.68 60.18
CA GLU A 334 22.82 46.12 60.36
C GLU A 334 22.03 46.64 61.58
N LEU A 335 20.74 46.33 61.68
CA LEU A 335 19.92 46.66 62.85
C LEU A 335 20.52 46.13 64.15
N LYS A 336 21.07 44.91 64.14
CA LYS A 336 21.74 44.34 65.33
C LYS A 336 22.96 45.17 65.74
N LYS A 337 23.72 45.70 64.78
CA LYS A 337 24.84 46.61 65.04
C LYS A 337 24.37 47.94 65.61
N ASP A 338 23.31 48.53 65.04
CA ASP A 338 22.73 49.77 65.54
C ASP A 338 22.20 49.64 66.98
N VAL A 339 21.54 48.51 67.29
CA VAL A 339 21.08 48.20 68.64
C VAL A 339 22.26 48.08 69.61
N GLN A 340 23.38 47.47 69.21
CA GLN A 340 24.58 47.41 70.05
C GLN A 340 25.17 48.80 70.33
N VAL A 341 25.24 49.66 69.32
CA VAL A 341 25.71 51.04 69.45
C VAL A 341 24.81 51.83 70.41
N LEU A 342 23.49 51.77 70.21
CA LEU A 342 22.53 52.44 71.08
C LEU A 342 22.61 51.92 72.52
N THR A 343 22.77 50.61 72.70
CA THR A 343 22.95 50.00 74.02
C THR A 343 24.21 50.53 74.72
N ALA A 344 25.31 50.72 73.99
CA ALA A 344 26.53 51.30 74.54
C ALA A 344 26.34 52.76 74.95
N GLN A 345 25.68 53.56 74.10
CA GLN A 345 25.37 54.97 74.40
C GLN A 345 24.45 55.11 75.63
N ILE A 346 23.44 54.26 75.78
CA ILE A 346 22.57 54.25 76.96
C ILE A 346 23.37 53.93 78.23
N LYS A 347 24.29 52.96 78.17
CA LYS A 347 25.17 52.65 79.32
C LYS A 347 26.05 53.85 79.68
N GLU A 348 26.59 54.56 78.69
CA GLU A 348 27.39 55.76 78.91
C GLU A 348 26.57 56.90 79.53
N GLN A 349 25.36 57.17 79.01
CA GLN A 349 24.45 58.15 79.60
C GLN A 349 24.07 57.79 81.04
N ALA A 350 23.79 56.52 81.32
CA ALA A 350 23.51 56.07 82.69
C ALA A 350 24.68 56.34 83.65
N ALA A 351 25.91 56.12 83.20
CA ALA A 351 27.12 56.44 83.98
C ALA A 351 27.29 57.96 84.19
N GLN A 352 27.02 58.78 83.17
CA GLN A 352 27.04 60.24 83.29
C GLN A 352 25.98 60.74 84.28
N ILE A 353 24.75 60.20 84.23
CA ILE A 353 23.68 60.53 85.18
C ILE A 353 24.11 60.19 86.61
N GLN A 354 24.67 59.00 86.86
CA GLN A 354 25.19 58.65 88.19
C GLN A 354 26.25 59.63 88.68
N LYS A 355 27.15 60.09 87.80
CA LYS A 355 28.16 61.08 88.11
C LYS A 355 27.55 62.44 88.49
N VAL A 356 26.57 62.92 87.72
CA VAL A 356 25.86 64.17 88.03
C VAL A 356 25.07 64.05 89.33
N SER A 357 24.39 62.93 89.58
CA SER A 357 23.69 62.67 90.85
C SER A 357 24.66 62.71 92.04
N ALA A 358 25.85 62.10 91.93
CA ALA A 358 26.89 62.18 92.96
C ALA A 358 27.41 63.61 93.18
N GLN A 359 27.58 64.39 92.10
CA GLN A 359 27.97 65.80 92.18
C GLN A 359 26.90 66.65 92.87
N MET A 360 25.62 66.41 92.57
CA MET A 360 24.50 67.10 93.19
C MET A 360 24.34 66.76 94.68
N GLU A 361 24.59 65.51 95.07
CA GLU A 361 24.65 65.11 96.48
C GLU A 361 25.75 65.89 97.22
N LEU A 362 26.94 66.04 96.62
CA LEU A 362 28.04 66.83 97.19
C LEU A 362 27.70 68.32 97.34
N ASP A 363 27.06 68.94 96.35
CA ASP A 363 26.64 70.35 96.41
C ASP A 363 25.52 70.60 97.44
N ARG A 364 24.70 69.60 97.75
CA ARG A 364 23.64 69.70 98.77
C ARG A 364 24.20 69.82 100.19
N PHE A 365 25.46 69.42 100.42
CA PHE A 365 26.16 69.52 101.69
C PHE A 365 27.20 70.65 101.75
N ALA A 366 27.34 71.46 100.69
CA ALA A 366 28.26 72.61 100.66
C ALA A 366 27.58 73.87 101.25
N PRO A 367 28.17 74.56 102.26
CA PRO A 367 27.57 75.74 102.87
C PRO A 367 27.61 76.94 101.92
N ARG A 368 26.43 77.49 101.57
CA ARG A 368 26.32 78.74 100.78
C ARG A 368 26.73 79.94 101.63
N THR A 369 27.88 80.54 101.36
CA THR A 369 28.22 81.89 101.83
C THR A 369 27.70 82.92 100.83
N VAL A 370 26.78 83.77 101.27
CA VAL A 370 26.27 84.92 100.51
C VAL A 370 27.27 86.07 100.68
N ALA A 371 27.87 86.54 99.58
CA ALA A 371 28.69 87.75 99.59
C ALA A 371 27.82 88.95 99.17
N ASN A 372 27.67 89.90 100.10
CA ASN A 372 26.99 91.17 99.91
C ASN A 372 28.05 92.23 99.56
N LYS A 373 28.02 92.77 98.33
CA LYS A 373 28.38 94.15 97.97
C LYS A 373 28.10 94.44 96.50
#